data_AF-A0AA35X6I6-F1
#
_entry.id   AF-A0AA35X6I6-F1
#
_cell.length_a   1.000
_cell.length_b   1.000
_cell.length_c   1.000
_cell.angle_alpha   90.00
_cell.angle_beta   90.00
_cell.angle_gamma   90.00
#
_symmetry.space_group_name_H-M   'P 1'
#
loop_
_entity.id
_entity.type
_entity.pdbx_description
1 polymer ?
#
loop_
_entity_poly.entity_id
_entity_poly.type
_entity_poly.pdbx_seq_one_letter_code
_entity_poly.pdbx_strand_id
1 'polypeptide(L)'
;MPGKIAQVIGTVVDVEFPADQMPNLFDALEVDNSGERLVLEVQQHIGNHWARCLALGSTDGVARGSEVTDTGSKVMVPVGPETLGRLFDVTGTPLDNLGAVEAGQHWPIHRDPPAFDDQSSTVDILETGIKVFDLITPFPKGGKVGAYGGAGVGKTVIIQELIRNIGAVHSGVSVFAGVGERSREGNDLWHEMQDSGVLGTTVLVFGQMNETPGVRARIGLTGLTMAEYFREEENQDVLLFIDNIYRYILAGMEVSALLGRMPSAVGYQPTLSTEMGALQERITSTKSGSITSFQAIYVPADDYTDPGIVTTFGHLDAVVSLERSLAAQALYPAVDPLASFARILEPRIVGEETLPGRPWRAAERELFSGEVDALVAPGIAGQLGILPRHAPLMTSLQPGELMVRADGEESYLALSGGYLEVLGNRVTILADAAEDVDEIDEARAQEAIDQAQERIANRESDVELERAVASLRRAQVRLTVSRRRRTSPHRSMAQRRLDSGGGG
;
A
#
# COMPACT_ATOMS: atom_id res chain seq x y z
N MET A 1 25.74 25.60 25.07
CA MET A 1 25.79 26.86 25.85
C MET A 1 24.80 27.84 25.22
N PRO A 2 24.18 28.76 25.99
CA PRO A 2 22.99 29.44 25.51
C PRO A 2 23.30 30.56 24.51
N GLY A 3 22.67 30.50 23.34
CA GLY A 3 22.47 31.64 22.44
C GLY A 3 21.31 32.51 22.90
N LYS A 4 21.06 33.63 22.20
CA LYS A 4 19.95 34.54 22.48
C LYS A 4 19.17 34.87 21.23
N ILE A 5 17.84 34.92 21.34
CA ILE A 5 17.00 35.32 20.20
C ILE A 5 17.26 36.78 19.84
N ALA A 6 17.77 37.02 18.64
CA ALA A 6 18.01 38.35 18.11
C ALA A 6 16.77 38.91 17.40
N GLN A 7 16.09 38.07 16.61
CA GLN A 7 14.95 38.48 15.79
C GLN A 7 13.97 37.33 15.55
N VAL A 8 12.68 37.66 15.40
CA VAL A 8 11.60 36.71 15.04
C VAL A 8 10.82 37.31 13.87
N ILE A 9 10.73 36.58 12.76
CA ILE A 9 9.96 36.95 11.56
C ILE A 9 9.08 35.77 11.16
N GLY A 10 7.81 35.78 11.56
CA GLY A 10 6.93 34.62 11.36
C GLY A 10 7.53 33.39 12.03
N THR A 11 7.81 32.35 11.24
CA THR A 11 8.39 31.08 11.73
C THR A 11 9.93 31.03 11.59
N VAL A 12 10.56 32.11 11.15
CA VAL A 12 12.02 32.23 11.10
C VAL A 12 12.51 32.99 12.31
N VAL A 13 13.47 32.40 13.03
CA VAL A 13 14.03 32.93 14.26
C VAL A 13 15.54 33.04 14.08
N ASP A 14 16.07 34.26 14.16
CA ASP A 14 17.50 34.50 14.12
C ASP A 14 18.03 34.50 15.57
N VAL A 15 19.04 33.66 15.84
CA VAL A 15 19.63 33.45 17.16
C VAL A 15 21.10 33.85 17.13
N GLU A 16 21.51 34.71 18.05
CA GLU A 16 22.89 35.13 18.23
C GLU A 16 23.62 34.19 19.17
N PHE A 17 24.78 33.70 18.73
CA PHE A 17 25.69 32.87 19.51
C PHE A 17 27.02 33.58 19.75
N PRO A 18 27.78 33.18 20.79
CA PRO A 18 29.17 33.58 20.93
C PRO A 18 30.02 33.14 19.72
N ALA A 19 31.06 33.89 19.38
CA ALA A 19 31.82 33.74 18.13
C ALA A 19 32.36 32.33 17.84
N ASP A 20 32.82 31.62 18.87
CA ASP A 20 33.43 30.29 18.76
C ASP A 20 32.43 29.15 19.09
N GLN A 21 31.13 29.45 19.16
CA GLN A 21 30.09 28.52 19.61
C GLN A 21 28.89 28.50 18.65
N MET A 22 29.14 28.76 17.36
CA MET A 22 28.12 28.65 16.34
C MET A 22 27.69 27.17 16.19
N PRO A 23 26.38 26.86 16.22
CA PRO A 23 25.88 25.53 15.95
C PRO A 23 26.14 25.15 14.47
N ASN A 24 26.06 23.85 14.14
CA ASN A 24 26.14 23.41 12.75
C ASN A 24 24.80 23.63 12.03
N LEU A 25 24.86 23.53 10.70
CA LEU A 25 23.63 23.47 9.90
C LEU A 25 22.83 22.22 10.28
N PHE A 26 21.51 22.40 10.38
CA PHE A 26 20.52 21.41 10.80
C PHE A 26 20.57 20.98 12.27
N ASP A 27 21.46 21.56 13.09
CA ASP A 27 21.41 21.34 14.54
C ASP A 27 20.10 21.89 15.12
N ALA A 28 19.57 21.18 16.11
CA ALA A 28 18.38 21.54 16.83
C ALA A 28 18.73 22.43 18.01
N LEU A 29 17.97 23.50 18.17
CA LEU A 29 18.05 24.42 19.29
C LEU A 29 16.73 24.40 20.06
N GLU A 30 16.80 24.54 21.36
CA GLU A 30 15.62 24.56 22.23
C GLU A 30 15.43 25.93 22.86
N VAL A 31 14.20 26.42 22.82
CA VAL A 31 13.76 27.61 23.55
C VAL A 31 12.56 27.26 24.41
N ASP A 32 12.60 27.71 25.66
CA ASP A 32 11.44 27.69 26.54
C ASP A 32 10.51 28.84 26.15
N ASN A 33 9.33 28.50 25.64
CA ASN A 33 8.28 29.44 25.29
C ASN A 33 7.14 29.34 26.32
N SER A 34 7.24 30.11 27.39
CA SER A 34 6.21 30.17 28.44
C SER A 34 5.88 28.82 29.11
N GLY A 35 6.88 27.95 29.25
CA GLY A 35 6.75 26.61 29.83
C GLY A 35 6.58 25.50 28.80
N GLU A 36 6.48 25.83 27.51
CA GLU A 36 6.44 24.87 26.40
C GLU A 36 7.77 24.82 25.65
N ARG A 37 8.24 23.61 25.34
CA ARG A 37 9.47 23.39 24.57
C ARG A 37 9.21 23.69 23.09
N LEU A 38 9.88 24.69 22.54
CA LEU A 38 9.92 24.95 21.10
C LEU A 38 11.29 24.58 20.53
N VAL A 39 11.27 23.79 19.46
CA VAL A 39 12.48 23.39 18.73
C VAL A 39 12.68 24.28 17.51
N LEU A 40 13.91 24.79 17.33
CA LEU A 40 14.35 25.54 16.16
C LEU A 40 15.41 24.75 15.42
N GLU A 41 15.35 24.67 14.09
CA GLU A 41 16.36 24.00 13.27
C GLU A 41 17.23 25.03 12.54
N VAL A 42 18.55 24.99 12.72
CA VAL A 42 19.49 25.91 12.07
C VAL A 42 19.49 25.69 10.55
N GLN A 43 19.17 26.75 9.78
CA GLN A 43 19.13 26.69 8.32
C GLN A 43 20.35 27.35 7.65
N GLN A 44 20.82 28.47 8.19
CA GLN A 44 21.85 29.30 7.57
C GLN A 44 22.67 30.07 8.62
N HIS A 45 23.92 30.40 8.28
CA HIS A 45 24.73 31.37 9.02
C HIS A 45 24.73 32.70 8.25
N ILE A 46 24.18 33.76 8.84
CA ILE A 46 23.91 35.04 8.16
C ILE A 46 24.92 36.16 8.50
N GLY A 47 26.00 35.81 9.22
CA GLY A 47 27.03 36.74 9.70
C GLY A 47 26.72 37.27 11.11
N ASN A 48 27.63 38.06 11.69
CA ASN A 48 27.50 38.60 13.07
C ASN A 48 27.23 37.54 14.15
N HIS A 49 27.70 36.31 13.94
CA HIS A 49 27.43 35.17 14.82
C HIS A 49 25.93 34.85 14.98
N TRP A 50 25.13 35.16 13.95
CA TRP A 50 23.71 34.82 13.90
C TRP A 50 23.48 33.54 13.10
N ALA A 51 22.77 32.61 13.73
CA ALA A 51 22.20 31.43 13.10
C ALA A 51 20.73 31.72 12.77
N ARG A 52 20.37 31.64 11.49
CA ARG A 52 19.00 31.72 11.03
C ARG A 52 18.35 30.36 11.15
N CYS A 53 17.31 30.29 11.97
CA CYS A 53 16.65 29.04 12.33
C CYS A 53 15.20 29.02 11.86
N LEU A 54 14.67 27.81 11.66
CA LEU A 54 13.28 27.56 11.32
C LEU A 54 12.59 26.92 12.52
N ALA A 55 11.48 27.51 12.96
CA ALA A 55 10.72 26.99 14.09
C ALA A 55 9.89 25.77 13.70
N LEU A 56 10.04 24.68 14.46
CA LEU A 56 9.25 23.44 14.35
C LEU A 56 8.06 23.46 15.32
N GLY A 57 7.38 24.61 15.40
CA GLY A 57 6.26 24.87 16.29
C GLY A 57 5.86 26.34 16.23
N SER A 58 4.85 26.73 17.01
CA SER A 58 4.40 28.13 17.06
C SER A 58 5.46 29.06 17.65
N THR A 59 5.68 30.21 17.02
CA THR A 59 6.56 31.28 17.51
C THR A 59 5.80 32.36 18.30
N ASP A 60 4.50 32.19 18.50
CA ASP A 60 3.70 33.10 19.32
C ASP A 60 4.21 33.11 20.76
N GLY A 61 4.44 34.30 21.31
CA GLY A 61 5.00 34.47 22.66
C GLY A 61 6.53 34.47 22.73
N VAL A 62 7.22 34.09 21.65
CA VAL A 62 8.70 34.10 21.62
C VAL A 62 9.24 35.53 21.66
N ALA A 63 9.95 35.85 22.74
CA ALA A 63 10.51 37.18 22.95
C ALA A 63 11.97 37.28 22.49
N ARG A 64 12.38 38.46 22.01
CA ARG A 64 13.80 38.77 21.80
C ARG A 64 14.56 38.77 23.12
N GLY A 65 15.79 38.25 23.09
CA GLY A 65 16.63 38.08 24.25
C GLY A 65 16.38 36.79 25.04
N SER A 66 15.36 35.99 24.67
CA SER A 66 15.13 34.67 25.26
C SER A 66 16.36 33.77 25.05
N GLU A 67 16.68 32.98 26.05
CA GLU A 67 17.80 32.06 26.01
C GLU A 67 17.46 30.85 25.13
N VAL A 68 18.42 30.45 24.30
CA VAL A 68 18.29 29.33 23.36
C VAL A 68 19.41 28.35 23.63
N THR A 69 19.08 27.09 23.87
CA THR A 69 20.07 26.05 24.15
C THR A 69 20.34 25.23 22.90
N ASP A 70 21.59 25.19 22.46
CA ASP A 70 22.03 24.24 21.43
C ASP A 70 22.07 22.81 22.00
N THR A 71 21.40 21.88 21.32
CA THR A 71 21.39 20.46 21.68
C THR A 71 22.68 19.75 21.28
N GLY A 72 23.46 20.34 20.35
CA GLY A 72 24.70 19.77 19.81
C GLY A 72 24.48 18.67 18.78
N SER A 73 23.24 18.44 18.35
CA SER A 73 22.87 17.47 17.33
C SER A 73 21.70 17.98 16.49
N LYS A 74 21.47 17.32 15.35
CA LYS A 74 20.23 17.46 14.57
C LYS A 74 19.00 17.08 15.40
N VAL A 75 17.80 17.39 14.89
CA VAL A 75 16.55 16.91 15.52
C VAL A 75 16.57 15.39 15.59
N MET A 76 16.48 14.86 16.81
CA MET A 76 16.53 13.43 17.12
C MET A 76 15.13 12.93 17.42
N VAL A 77 14.73 11.80 16.84
CA VAL A 77 13.40 11.19 17.03
C VAL A 77 13.55 9.76 17.56
N PRO A 78 12.60 9.28 18.40
CA PRO A 78 12.66 7.92 18.91
C PRO A 78 12.50 6.94 17.75
N VAL A 79 13.27 5.85 17.80
CA VAL A 79 13.18 4.74 16.84
C VAL A 79 13.18 3.43 17.62
N GLY A 80 12.66 2.36 17.01
CA GLY A 80 12.55 1.07 17.68
C GLY A 80 11.16 0.44 17.56
N PRO A 81 11.04 -0.85 17.89
CA PRO A 81 9.74 -1.53 18.00
C PRO A 81 8.79 -0.84 19.00
N GLU A 82 9.31 -0.11 19.98
CA GLU A 82 8.53 0.64 20.98
C GLU A 82 7.73 1.80 20.37
N THR A 83 8.06 2.21 19.14
CA THR A 83 7.35 3.25 18.40
C THR A 83 6.09 2.73 17.69
N LEU A 84 5.93 1.39 17.57
CA LEU A 84 4.78 0.77 16.91
C LEU A 84 3.47 1.06 17.66
N GLY A 85 2.44 1.43 16.89
CA GLY A 85 1.12 1.81 17.41
C GLY A 85 1.04 3.19 18.04
N ARG A 86 2.12 3.97 17.95
CA ARG A 86 2.21 5.32 18.52
C ARG A 86 2.04 6.39 17.45
N LEU A 87 1.57 7.55 17.88
CA LEU A 87 1.44 8.76 17.06
C LEU A 87 2.43 9.82 17.52
N PHE A 88 3.22 10.36 16.60
CA PHE A 88 4.28 11.33 16.88
C PHE A 88 4.11 12.65 16.11
N ASP A 89 4.65 13.72 16.68
CA ASP A 89 4.94 14.97 15.97
C ASP A 89 6.31 14.93 15.27
N VAL A 90 6.70 16.05 14.65
CA VAL A 90 7.99 16.19 13.92
C VAL A 90 9.24 16.13 14.78
N THR A 91 9.10 16.35 16.09
CA THR A 91 10.19 16.28 17.05
C THR A 91 10.30 14.89 17.69
N GLY A 92 9.39 13.97 17.34
CA GLY A 92 9.32 12.66 17.95
C GLY A 92 8.59 12.64 19.29
N THR A 93 7.86 13.71 19.64
CA THR A 93 7.04 13.77 20.85
C THR A 93 5.71 13.06 20.58
N PRO A 94 5.23 12.16 21.46
CA PRO A 94 3.98 11.45 21.25
C PRO A 94 2.75 12.36 21.40
N LEU A 95 1.78 12.22 20.50
CA LEU A 95 0.51 12.98 20.45
C LEU A 95 -0.72 12.15 20.86
N ASP A 96 -0.54 10.87 21.18
CA ASP A 96 -1.63 9.90 21.44
C ASP A 96 -2.15 9.86 22.89
N ASN A 97 -1.60 10.68 23.79
CA ASN A 97 -1.91 10.67 25.23
C ASN A 97 -1.64 9.32 25.94
N LEU A 98 -0.83 8.43 25.36
CA LEU A 98 -0.45 7.15 25.98
C LEU A 98 0.79 7.24 26.87
N GLY A 99 1.25 8.47 27.15
CA GLY A 99 2.48 8.74 27.90
C GLY A 99 3.74 8.73 27.02
N ALA A 100 4.90 8.88 27.65
CA ALA A 100 6.18 8.88 26.94
C ALA A 100 6.48 7.53 26.29
N VAL A 101 7.26 7.54 25.20
CA VAL A 101 7.82 6.33 24.59
C VAL A 101 9.22 6.14 25.17
N GLU A 102 9.41 5.04 25.91
CA GLU A 102 10.73 4.64 26.42
C GLU A 102 11.51 3.95 25.29
N ALA A 103 11.99 4.74 24.32
CA ALA A 103 12.76 4.22 23.19
C ALA A 103 14.23 4.00 23.56
N GLY A 104 14.78 2.83 23.23
CA GLY A 104 16.19 2.51 23.48
C GLY A 104 17.17 3.31 22.60
N GLN A 105 16.71 3.87 21.48
CA GLN A 105 17.52 4.61 20.53
C GLN A 105 16.78 5.83 19.98
N HIS A 106 17.54 6.86 19.61
CA HIS A 106 17.05 8.05 18.93
C HIS A 106 17.95 8.36 17.74
N TRP A 107 17.37 8.66 16.58
CA TRP A 107 18.10 8.89 15.33
C TRP A 107 17.83 10.30 14.76
N PRO A 108 18.80 10.92 14.07
CA PRO A 108 18.62 12.24 13.49
C PRO A 108 17.73 12.18 12.24
N ILE A 109 16.86 13.17 12.05
CA ILE A 109 15.98 13.21 10.87
C ILE A 109 16.72 13.53 9.56
N HIS A 110 17.86 14.23 9.66
CA HIS A 110 18.73 14.58 8.53
C HIS A 110 19.85 13.55 8.41
N ARG A 111 19.70 12.63 7.47
CA ARG A 111 20.65 11.57 7.15
C ARG A 111 21.00 11.60 5.67
N ASP A 112 22.18 11.09 5.36
CA ASP A 112 22.60 10.89 3.97
C ASP A 112 21.91 9.65 3.38
N PRO A 113 21.64 9.63 2.07
CA PRO A 113 21.10 8.43 1.41
C PRO A 113 22.10 7.27 1.46
N PRO A 114 21.65 6.01 1.37
CA PRO A 114 22.53 4.86 1.33
C PRO A 114 23.58 4.95 0.22
N ALA A 115 24.81 4.57 0.54
CA ALA A 115 25.92 4.58 -0.40
C ALA A 115 25.65 3.64 -1.59
N PHE A 116 26.27 3.93 -2.74
CA PHE A 116 26.09 3.15 -3.96
C PHE A 116 26.35 1.65 -3.75
N ASP A 117 27.38 1.31 -2.98
CA ASP A 117 27.76 -0.08 -2.71
C ASP A 117 26.74 -0.83 -1.85
N ASP A 118 25.87 -0.14 -1.11
CA ASP A 118 24.86 -0.73 -0.22
C ASP A 118 23.49 -0.91 -0.89
N GLN A 119 23.30 -0.33 -2.07
CA GLN A 119 22.07 -0.46 -2.86
C GLN A 119 21.91 -1.91 -3.36
N SER A 120 20.68 -2.43 -3.29
CA SER A 120 20.38 -3.73 -3.91
C SER A 120 20.34 -3.61 -5.43
N SER A 121 20.88 -4.61 -6.13
CA SER A 121 20.78 -4.73 -7.59
C SER A 121 19.64 -5.65 -8.05
N THR A 122 18.97 -6.34 -7.13
CA THR A 122 17.83 -7.20 -7.44
C THR A 122 16.55 -6.40 -7.50
N VAL A 123 15.74 -6.66 -8.52
CA VAL A 123 14.41 -6.09 -8.68
C VAL A 123 13.40 -7.18 -8.37
N ASP A 124 12.91 -7.16 -7.14
CA ASP A 124 11.86 -8.08 -6.67
C ASP A 124 10.50 -7.37 -6.69
N ILE A 125 9.43 -8.13 -6.85
CA ILE A 125 8.05 -7.61 -6.85
C ILE A 125 7.50 -7.68 -5.43
N LEU A 126 6.86 -6.61 -4.98
CA LEU A 126 6.06 -6.58 -3.77
C LEU A 126 4.62 -6.98 -4.10
N GLU A 127 4.22 -8.18 -3.69
CA GLU A 127 2.85 -8.67 -3.84
C GLU A 127 1.92 -7.94 -2.86
N THR A 128 0.98 -7.16 -3.40
CA THR A 128 0.07 -6.30 -2.63
C THR A 128 -1.24 -7.00 -2.26
N GLY A 129 -1.60 -8.08 -2.96
CA GLY A 129 -2.89 -8.75 -2.85
C GLY A 129 -4.04 -8.00 -3.54
N ILE A 130 -3.74 -6.88 -4.20
CA ILE A 130 -4.72 -6.05 -4.91
C ILE A 130 -4.55 -6.30 -6.41
N LYS A 131 -5.55 -6.96 -7.01
CA LYS A 131 -5.52 -7.41 -8.41
C LYS A 131 -5.01 -6.36 -9.40
N VAL A 132 -5.46 -5.12 -9.30
CA VAL A 132 -5.06 -4.07 -10.26
C VAL A 132 -3.61 -3.64 -10.07
N PHE A 133 -3.08 -3.63 -8.84
CA PHE A 133 -1.67 -3.34 -8.60
C PHE A 133 -0.81 -4.52 -9.03
N ASP A 134 -1.12 -5.73 -8.58
CA ASP A 134 -0.29 -6.91 -8.90
C ASP A 134 -0.26 -7.21 -10.42
N LEU A 135 -1.30 -6.83 -11.17
CA LEU A 135 -1.39 -7.09 -12.60
C LEU A 135 -0.94 -5.92 -13.49
N ILE A 136 -1.47 -4.72 -13.24
CA ILE A 136 -1.31 -3.58 -14.15
C ILE A 136 -0.20 -2.64 -13.70
N THR A 137 0.03 -2.55 -12.39
CA THR A 137 0.96 -1.58 -11.83
C THR A 137 1.75 -2.22 -10.69
N PRO A 138 2.53 -3.30 -10.97
CA PRO A 138 3.22 -4.05 -9.93
C PRO A 138 4.23 -3.17 -9.21
N PHE A 139 4.31 -3.32 -7.89
CA PHE A 139 5.21 -2.52 -7.06
C PHE A 139 6.58 -3.18 -6.98
N PRO A 140 7.67 -2.48 -7.30
CA PRO A 140 9.00 -2.98 -6.99
C PRO A 140 9.22 -2.91 -5.47
N LYS A 141 9.87 -3.93 -4.93
CA LYS A 141 10.35 -3.94 -3.56
C LYS A 141 11.45 -2.88 -3.36
N GLY A 142 11.21 -1.96 -2.45
CA GLY A 142 12.01 -0.74 -2.27
C GLY A 142 11.73 0.36 -3.28
N GLY A 143 10.70 0.18 -4.11
CA GLY A 143 10.30 1.13 -5.12
C GLY A 143 9.51 2.31 -4.57
N LYS A 144 9.38 3.36 -5.39
CA LYS A 144 8.59 4.55 -5.08
C LYS A 144 7.33 4.57 -5.94
N VAL A 145 6.17 4.47 -5.30
CA VAL A 145 4.87 4.45 -5.96
C VAL A 145 4.16 5.78 -5.73
N GLY A 146 3.76 6.46 -6.80
CA GLY A 146 2.97 7.69 -6.73
C GLY A 146 1.50 7.45 -7.02
N ALA A 147 0.60 7.90 -6.13
CA ALA A 147 -0.84 7.75 -6.26
C ALA A 147 -1.54 9.08 -6.53
N TYR A 148 -1.98 9.25 -7.78
CA TYR A 148 -2.71 10.40 -8.28
C TYR A 148 -4.19 10.22 -8.04
N GLY A 149 -4.90 11.32 -7.87
CA GLY A 149 -6.36 11.29 -7.79
C GLY A 149 -6.91 12.40 -6.91
N GLY A 150 -8.14 12.80 -7.20
CA GLY A 150 -8.85 13.81 -6.42
C GLY A 150 -9.34 13.28 -5.07
N ALA A 151 -9.94 14.16 -4.27
CA ALA A 151 -10.62 13.74 -3.04
C ALA A 151 -11.76 12.75 -3.36
N GLY A 152 -11.93 11.74 -2.50
CA GLY A 152 -13.05 10.79 -2.56
C GLY A 152 -12.86 9.57 -3.48
N VAL A 153 -11.69 9.40 -4.10
CA VAL A 153 -11.39 8.24 -4.98
C VAL A 153 -10.91 6.99 -4.23
N GLY A 154 -10.84 7.04 -2.89
CA GLY A 154 -10.48 5.89 -2.05
C GLY A 154 -8.99 5.75 -1.72
N LYS A 155 -8.19 6.83 -1.78
CA LYS A 155 -6.75 6.80 -1.41
C LYS A 155 -6.50 6.22 -0.02
N THR A 156 -7.20 6.72 0.98
CA THR A 156 -7.06 6.29 2.37
C THR A 156 -7.42 4.82 2.55
N VAL A 157 -8.48 4.36 1.87
CA VAL A 157 -8.90 2.94 1.88
C VAL A 157 -7.83 2.05 1.25
N ILE A 158 -7.22 2.50 0.15
CA ILE A 158 -6.10 1.78 -0.49
C ILE A 158 -4.92 1.68 0.47
N ILE A 159 -4.56 2.77 1.16
CA ILE A 159 -3.46 2.77 2.14
C ILE A 159 -3.73 1.77 3.25
N GLN A 160 -4.94 1.77 3.83
CA GLN A 160 -5.32 0.83 4.88
C GLN A 160 -5.26 -0.62 4.40
N GLU A 161 -5.76 -0.90 3.19
CA GLU A 161 -5.74 -2.26 2.63
C GLU A 161 -4.31 -2.73 2.34
N LEU A 162 -3.43 -1.84 1.88
CA LEU A 162 -2.01 -2.15 1.69
C LEU A 162 -1.32 -2.47 3.03
N ILE A 163 -1.56 -1.68 4.07
CA ILE A 163 -1.04 -1.94 5.42
C ILE A 163 -1.53 -3.29 5.93
N ARG A 164 -2.83 -3.57 5.77
CA ARG A 164 -3.46 -4.82 6.20
C ARG A 164 -2.87 -6.03 5.49
N ASN A 165 -2.76 -5.99 4.16
CA ASN A 165 -2.27 -7.13 3.38
C ASN A 165 -0.79 -7.40 3.66
N ILE A 166 0.02 -6.37 3.82
CA ILE A 166 1.46 -6.53 4.06
C ILE A 166 1.74 -6.95 5.51
N GLY A 167 1.01 -6.41 6.48
CA GLY A 167 1.07 -6.88 7.87
C GLY A 167 0.66 -8.35 8.01
N ALA A 168 -0.36 -8.79 7.27
CA ALA A 168 -0.86 -10.17 7.33
C ALA A 168 0.01 -11.19 6.56
N VAL A 169 0.58 -10.81 5.41
CA VAL A 169 1.26 -11.72 4.49
C VAL A 169 2.79 -11.66 4.63
N HIS A 170 3.35 -10.47 4.78
CA HIS A 170 4.81 -10.24 4.71
C HIS A 170 5.45 -9.99 6.09
N SER A 171 4.67 -9.99 7.18
CA SER A 171 5.15 -9.64 8.54
C SER A 171 5.93 -8.31 8.58
N GLY A 172 5.59 -7.38 7.69
CA GLY A 172 6.28 -6.10 7.53
C GLY A 172 5.69 -4.99 8.40
N VAL A 173 6.51 -4.00 8.71
CA VAL A 173 6.12 -2.78 9.45
C VAL A 173 5.68 -1.70 8.46
N SER A 174 4.70 -0.91 8.86
CA SER A 174 4.28 0.29 8.11
C SER A 174 4.61 1.56 8.87
N VAL A 175 5.00 2.61 8.16
CA VAL A 175 5.16 3.96 8.70
C VAL A 175 4.32 4.91 7.87
N PHE A 176 3.46 5.69 8.52
CA PHE A 176 2.62 6.68 7.87
C PHE A 176 3.04 8.09 8.26
N ALA A 177 3.49 8.86 7.27
CA ALA A 177 3.86 10.27 7.40
C ALA A 177 2.74 11.15 6.81
N GLY A 178 1.92 11.73 7.69
CA GLY A 178 0.86 12.67 7.37
C GLY A 178 1.42 14.08 7.17
N VAL A 179 1.90 14.38 5.96
CA VAL A 179 2.43 15.69 5.58
C VAL A 179 1.32 16.67 5.24
N GLY A 180 1.08 17.59 6.16
CA GLY A 180 0.09 18.64 6.04
C GLY A 180 -1.32 18.08 5.94
N GLU A 181 -1.66 16.96 6.58
CA GLU A 181 -3.01 16.38 6.54
C GLU A 181 -4.04 17.17 7.35
N ARG A 182 -5.32 17.02 6.97
CA ARG A 182 -6.40 17.61 7.76
C ARG A 182 -6.50 16.85 9.08
N SER A 183 -6.59 17.56 10.20
CA SER A 183 -6.67 16.93 11.52
C SER A 183 -7.83 15.95 11.66
N ARG A 184 -8.97 16.24 11.00
CA ARG A 184 -10.11 15.30 10.92
C ARG A 184 -9.73 14.01 10.20
N GLU A 185 -9.08 14.09 9.03
CA GLU A 185 -8.70 12.93 8.22
C GLU A 185 -7.65 12.08 8.93
N GLY A 186 -6.69 12.72 9.63
CA GLY A 186 -5.72 12.02 10.48
C GLY A 186 -6.38 11.32 11.69
N ASN A 187 -7.35 11.96 12.33
CA ASN A 187 -8.10 11.37 13.43
C ASN A 187 -8.94 10.16 12.98
N ASP A 188 -9.64 10.30 11.85
CA ASP A 188 -10.44 9.21 11.28
C ASP A 188 -9.54 8.02 10.92
N LEU A 189 -8.40 8.27 10.27
CA LEU A 189 -7.40 7.24 9.95
C LEU A 189 -6.87 6.52 11.20
N TRP A 190 -6.56 7.26 12.27
CA TRP A 190 -6.04 6.69 13.51
C TRP A 190 -7.05 5.74 14.17
N HIS A 191 -8.32 6.13 14.24
CA HIS A 191 -9.38 5.26 14.76
C HIS A 191 -9.68 4.08 13.83
N GLU A 192 -9.72 4.28 12.52
CA GLU A 192 -9.93 3.19 11.55
C GLU A 192 -8.79 2.15 11.61
N MET A 193 -7.55 2.59 11.82
CA MET A 193 -6.40 1.69 12.04
C MET A 193 -6.50 0.92 13.36
N GLN A 194 -7.06 1.54 14.40
CA GLN A 194 -7.33 0.89 15.68
C GLN A 194 -8.41 -0.18 15.53
N ASP A 195 -9.51 0.14 14.85
CA ASP A 195 -10.65 -0.76 14.64
C ASP A 195 -10.31 -1.94 13.72
N SER A 196 -9.47 -1.71 12.70
CA SER A 196 -9.00 -2.76 11.78
C SER A 196 -7.88 -3.63 12.35
N GLY A 197 -7.33 -3.28 13.51
CA GLY A 197 -6.28 -4.05 14.19
C GLY A 197 -4.87 -3.91 13.59
N VAL A 198 -4.66 -2.97 12.68
CA VAL A 198 -3.36 -2.74 12.00
C VAL A 198 -2.46 -1.73 12.71
N LEU A 199 -3.00 -1.01 13.70
CA LEU A 199 -2.25 0.00 14.44
C LEU A 199 -1.00 -0.57 15.11
N GLY A 200 -1.06 -1.81 15.64
CA GLY A 200 0.06 -2.45 16.33
C GLY A 200 1.30 -2.73 15.45
N THR A 201 1.17 -2.66 14.12
CA THR A 201 2.28 -2.84 13.16
C THR A 201 2.60 -1.54 12.41
N THR A 202 2.08 -0.41 12.88
CA THR A 202 2.17 0.88 12.17
C THR A 202 2.70 1.98 13.08
N VAL A 203 3.66 2.76 12.61
CA VAL A 203 4.09 4.02 13.25
C VAL A 203 3.42 5.19 12.55
N LEU A 204 2.80 6.11 13.30
CA LEU A 204 2.13 7.28 12.76
C LEU A 204 2.92 8.54 13.09
N VAL A 205 3.18 9.39 12.10
CA VAL A 205 3.82 10.69 12.29
C VAL A 205 3.01 11.76 11.57
N PHE A 206 2.45 12.72 12.31
CA PHE A 206 1.55 13.74 11.75
C PHE A 206 2.15 15.14 11.87
N GLY A 207 2.12 15.88 10.77
CA GLY A 207 2.45 17.29 10.71
C GLY A 207 1.30 18.00 10.02
N GLN A 208 0.29 18.45 10.76
CA GLN A 208 -1.03 18.80 10.22
C GLN A 208 -1.07 20.13 9.46
N MET A 209 -2.16 20.42 8.74
CA MET A 209 -2.33 21.69 7.99
C MET A 209 -2.25 22.96 8.86
N ASN A 210 -2.63 22.87 10.13
CA ASN A 210 -2.62 23.98 11.09
C ASN A 210 -1.23 24.27 11.66
N GLU A 211 -0.24 23.42 11.37
CA GLU A 211 1.12 23.59 11.87
C GLU A 211 1.99 24.44 10.94
N THR A 212 3.15 24.85 11.45
CA THR A 212 4.05 25.72 10.70
C THR A 212 4.58 25.04 9.44
N PRO A 213 4.95 25.81 8.39
CA PRO A 213 5.60 25.23 7.22
C PRO A 213 6.91 24.50 7.57
N GLY A 214 7.57 24.86 8.68
CA GLY A 214 8.75 24.13 9.16
C GLY A 214 8.44 22.69 9.56
N VAL A 215 7.34 22.48 10.30
CA VAL A 215 6.88 21.14 10.65
C VAL A 215 6.54 20.33 9.39
N ARG A 216 5.72 20.89 8.50
CA ARG A 216 5.31 20.22 7.26
C ARG A 216 6.50 19.89 6.34
N ALA A 217 7.56 20.70 6.34
CA ALA A 217 8.78 20.46 5.56
C ALA A 217 9.73 19.43 6.19
N ARG A 218 9.46 18.91 7.40
CA ARG A 218 10.33 17.97 8.12
C ARG A 218 9.64 16.67 8.53
N ILE A 219 8.32 16.66 8.64
CA ILE A 219 7.56 15.47 9.06
C ILE A 219 7.80 14.25 8.17
N GLY A 220 7.96 14.45 6.85
CA GLY A 220 8.34 13.37 5.93
C GLY A 220 9.69 12.73 6.25
N LEU A 221 10.67 13.52 6.69
CA LEU A 221 11.99 13.02 7.13
C LEU A 221 11.91 12.28 8.46
N THR A 222 11.00 12.69 9.34
CA THR A 222 10.76 12.00 10.63
C THR A 222 10.22 10.60 10.39
N GLY A 223 9.15 10.47 9.60
CA GLY A 223 8.60 9.17 9.22
C GLY A 223 9.63 8.30 8.48
N LEU A 224 10.40 8.89 7.57
CA LEU A 224 11.47 8.17 6.88
C LEU A 224 12.54 7.65 7.83
N THR A 225 12.95 8.43 8.83
CA THR A 225 13.98 8.02 9.80
C THR A 225 13.51 6.85 10.66
N MET A 226 12.22 6.85 11.06
CA MET A 226 11.62 5.71 11.75
C MET A 226 11.54 4.48 10.85
N ALA A 227 11.23 4.64 9.56
CA ALA A 227 11.24 3.55 8.59
C ALA A 227 12.66 2.99 8.34
N GLU A 228 13.67 3.86 8.29
CA GLU A 228 15.07 3.47 8.11
C GLU A 228 15.59 2.58 9.23
N TYR A 229 15.12 2.78 10.47
CA TYR A 229 15.46 1.90 11.58
C TYR A 229 15.04 0.45 11.32
N PHE A 230 13.78 0.24 10.92
CA PHE A 230 13.27 -1.10 10.62
C PHE A 230 13.97 -1.73 9.40
N ARG A 231 14.38 -0.92 8.42
CA ARG A 231 15.18 -1.40 7.28
C ARG A 231 16.59 -1.83 7.71
N GLU A 232 17.28 -1.01 8.50
CA GLU A 232 18.72 -1.14 8.75
C GLU A 232 19.04 -2.04 9.94
N GLU A 233 18.34 -1.88 11.07
CA GLU A 233 18.62 -2.62 12.30
C GLU A 233 17.81 -3.92 12.34
N GLU A 234 16.53 -3.86 11.99
CA GLU A 234 15.64 -5.03 12.02
C GLU A 234 15.68 -5.86 10.72
N ASN A 235 16.33 -5.35 9.67
CA ASN A 235 16.46 -6.02 8.36
C ASN A 235 15.10 -6.39 7.73
N GLN A 236 14.10 -5.50 7.87
CA GLN A 236 12.73 -5.75 7.43
C GLN A 236 12.38 -5.00 6.14
N ASP A 237 11.29 -5.47 5.54
CA ASP A 237 10.61 -4.76 4.46
C ASP A 237 9.55 -3.84 5.05
N VAL A 238 9.75 -2.55 4.80
CA VAL A 238 8.96 -1.48 5.39
C VAL A 238 8.12 -0.83 4.32
N LEU A 239 6.85 -0.60 4.62
CA LEU A 239 6.02 0.29 3.83
C LEU A 239 6.07 1.70 4.40
N LEU A 240 6.39 2.68 3.56
CA LEU A 240 6.32 4.08 3.92
C LEU A 240 5.19 4.77 3.16
N PHE A 241 4.21 5.30 3.89
CA PHE A 241 3.14 6.12 3.32
C PHE A 241 3.47 7.59 3.51
N ILE A 242 3.45 8.37 2.43
CA ILE A 242 3.61 9.83 2.50
C ILE A 242 2.34 10.46 1.90
N ASP A 243 1.44 10.93 2.77
CA ASP A 243 0.27 11.70 2.36
C ASP A 243 0.37 13.09 2.97
N ASN A 244 0.72 14.16 2.26
CA ASN A 244 0.89 14.27 0.82
C ASN A 244 2.27 14.79 0.42
N ILE A 245 2.94 14.13 -0.55
CA ILE A 245 4.26 14.58 -1.01
C ILE A 245 4.22 15.96 -1.68
N TYR A 246 3.11 16.34 -2.30
CA TYR A 246 2.96 17.69 -2.84
C TYR A 246 2.91 18.74 -1.73
N ARG A 247 2.34 18.42 -0.56
CA ARG A 247 2.33 19.32 0.60
C ARG A 247 3.72 19.50 1.21
N TYR A 248 4.61 18.50 1.10
CA TYR A 248 6.04 18.65 1.41
C TYR A 248 6.69 19.72 0.52
N ILE A 249 6.41 19.68 -0.79
CA ILE A 249 6.93 20.67 -1.75
C ILE A 249 6.41 22.08 -1.43
N LEU A 250 5.09 22.23 -1.21
CA LEU A 250 4.50 23.53 -0.86
C LEU A 250 5.09 24.10 0.42
N ALA A 251 5.30 23.27 1.45
CA ALA A 251 5.96 23.69 2.66
C ALA A 251 7.40 24.15 2.40
N GLY A 252 8.15 23.45 1.54
CA GLY A 252 9.50 23.87 1.12
C GLY A 252 9.51 25.22 0.38
N MET A 253 8.53 25.48 -0.49
CA MET A 253 8.34 26.77 -1.15
C MET A 253 8.09 27.88 -0.12
N GLU A 254 7.20 27.67 0.85
CA GLU A 254 6.92 28.62 1.94
C GLU A 254 8.18 28.90 2.80
N VAL A 255 8.89 27.84 3.23
CA VAL A 255 10.13 27.95 4.00
C VAL A 255 11.19 28.73 3.22
N SER A 256 11.35 28.45 1.93
CA SER A 256 12.32 29.14 1.07
C SER A 256 12.04 30.64 0.95
N ALA A 257 10.78 31.02 0.81
CA ALA A 257 10.38 32.42 0.78
C ALA A 257 10.67 33.12 2.12
N LEU A 258 10.37 32.46 3.24
CA LEU A 258 10.65 33.00 4.59
C LEU A 258 12.15 33.14 4.87
N LEU A 259 12.99 32.24 4.34
CA LEU A 259 14.44 32.35 4.43
C LEU A 259 15.04 33.44 3.53
N GLY A 260 14.22 34.09 2.69
CA GLY A 260 14.64 35.16 1.79
C GLY A 260 15.39 34.67 0.55
N ARG A 261 15.20 33.40 0.16
CA ARG A 261 15.76 32.87 -1.10
C ARG A 261 14.97 33.43 -2.28
N MET A 262 15.65 33.73 -3.38
CA MET A 262 14.97 34.13 -4.62
C MET A 262 14.14 32.96 -5.17
N PRO A 263 12.85 33.15 -5.49
CA PRO A 263 12.01 32.10 -6.04
C PRO A 263 12.45 31.72 -7.45
N SER A 264 12.20 30.46 -7.81
CA SER A 264 12.43 29.88 -9.14
C SER A 264 11.13 29.88 -9.96
N ALA A 265 11.05 29.05 -11.01
CA ALA A 265 9.87 28.87 -11.85
C ALA A 265 8.61 28.63 -11.01
N VAL A 266 7.53 29.32 -11.36
CA VAL A 266 6.19 29.21 -10.73
C VAL A 266 6.20 29.53 -9.21
N GLY A 267 7.29 30.07 -8.67
CA GLY A 267 7.40 30.45 -7.26
C GLY A 267 8.07 29.40 -6.36
N TYR A 268 8.42 28.23 -6.88
CA TYR A 268 9.09 27.18 -6.10
C TYR A 268 10.47 27.59 -5.60
N GLN A 269 10.97 26.87 -4.59
CA GLN A 269 12.31 27.07 -4.07
C GLN A 269 13.38 26.72 -5.13
N PRO A 270 14.52 27.43 -5.15
CA PRO A 270 15.61 27.12 -6.09
C PRO A 270 16.28 25.77 -5.82
N THR A 271 16.08 25.21 -4.63
CA THR A 271 16.61 23.92 -4.15
C THR A 271 15.64 22.75 -4.29
N LEU A 272 14.54 22.93 -5.03
CA LEU A 272 13.45 21.94 -5.12
C LEU A 272 13.96 20.54 -5.46
N SER A 273 14.79 20.42 -6.50
CA SER A 273 15.34 19.13 -6.93
C SER A 273 16.25 18.50 -5.89
N THR A 274 17.08 19.29 -5.20
CA THR A 274 18.00 18.77 -4.18
C THR A 274 17.25 18.34 -2.92
N GLU A 275 16.26 19.11 -2.48
CA GLU A 275 15.43 18.78 -1.31
C GLU A 275 14.51 17.58 -1.56
N MET A 276 14.01 17.43 -2.78
CA MET A 276 13.27 16.23 -3.18
C MET A 276 14.21 15.02 -3.24
N GLY A 277 15.38 15.15 -3.87
CA GLY A 277 16.36 14.06 -3.93
C GLY A 277 16.84 13.61 -2.56
N ALA A 278 17.07 14.53 -1.62
CA ALA A 278 17.47 14.20 -0.26
C ALA A 278 16.44 13.32 0.48
N LEU A 279 15.15 13.48 0.20
CA LEU A 279 14.08 12.64 0.73
C LEU A 279 13.96 11.33 -0.06
N GLN A 280 13.86 11.43 -1.39
CA GLN A 280 13.52 10.29 -2.25
C GLN A 280 14.67 9.28 -2.36
N GLU A 281 15.93 9.69 -2.36
CA GLU A 281 17.06 8.75 -2.52
C GLU A 281 17.36 7.92 -1.25
N ARG A 282 16.82 8.34 -0.11
CA ARG A 282 16.83 7.55 1.14
C ARG A 282 15.81 6.40 1.12
N ILE A 283 14.72 6.57 0.35
CA ILE A 283 13.70 5.54 0.13
C ILE A 283 14.22 4.59 -0.94
N THR A 284 14.76 3.45 -0.52
CA THR A 284 15.35 2.47 -1.44
C THR A 284 15.54 1.11 -0.75
N SER A 285 15.83 0.10 -1.56
CA SER A 285 16.31 -1.21 -1.12
C SER A 285 17.80 -1.20 -0.86
N THR A 286 18.20 -1.65 0.32
CA THR A 286 19.60 -1.92 0.67
C THR A 286 19.83 -3.42 0.80
N LYS A 287 21.05 -3.83 1.13
CA LYS A 287 21.37 -5.23 1.46
C LYS A 287 20.68 -5.74 2.72
N SER A 288 20.30 -4.83 3.63
CA SER A 288 19.70 -5.14 4.93
C SER A 288 18.18 -5.27 4.86
N GLY A 289 17.52 -4.52 3.98
CA GLY A 289 16.06 -4.55 3.87
C GLY A 289 15.58 -3.57 2.80
N SER A 290 14.28 -3.32 2.76
CA SER A 290 13.69 -2.42 1.77
C SER A 290 12.70 -1.43 2.37
N ILE A 291 12.63 -0.23 1.80
CA ILE A 291 11.55 0.72 2.07
C ILE A 291 10.78 0.93 0.78
N THR A 292 9.60 0.34 0.67
CA THR A 292 8.70 0.59 -0.45
C THR A 292 7.77 1.72 -0.07
N SER A 293 7.73 2.79 -0.86
CA SER A 293 6.90 3.95 -0.53
C SER A 293 5.65 4.04 -1.38
N PHE A 294 4.53 4.41 -0.77
CA PHE A 294 3.28 4.76 -1.43
C PHE A 294 2.94 6.22 -1.09
N GLN A 295 3.09 7.09 -2.09
CA GLN A 295 3.08 8.53 -1.92
C GLN A 295 1.84 9.11 -2.60
N ALA A 296 0.96 9.74 -1.83
CA ALA A 296 -0.17 10.43 -2.43
C ALA A 296 0.31 11.73 -3.06
N ILE A 297 -0.04 11.93 -4.34
CA ILE A 297 0.33 13.11 -5.12
C ILE A 297 -0.94 13.88 -5.45
N TYR A 298 -0.95 15.16 -5.08
CA TYR A 298 -1.95 16.12 -5.51
C TYR A 298 -1.41 16.89 -6.72
N VAL A 299 -2.13 16.88 -7.84
CA VAL A 299 -1.75 17.65 -9.04
C VAL A 299 -2.49 19.00 -8.98
N PRO A 300 -1.77 20.13 -8.90
CA PRO A 300 -2.41 21.43 -8.87
C PRO A 300 -3.07 21.73 -10.22
N ALA A 301 -4.36 22.07 -10.21
CA ALA A 301 -5.12 22.46 -11.39
C ALA A 301 -5.03 21.47 -12.59
N ASP A 302 -4.81 20.18 -12.29
CA ASP A 302 -4.60 19.11 -13.27
C ASP A 302 -3.44 19.37 -14.25
N ASP A 303 -2.46 20.19 -13.85
CA ASP A 303 -1.26 20.50 -14.62
C ASP A 303 -0.09 19.57 -14.26
N TYR A 304 0.12 18.53 -15.06
CA TYR A 304 1.23 17.59 -14.92
C TYR A 304 2.60 18.20 -15.30
N THR A 305 2.62 19.39 -15.89
CA THR A 305 3.85 20.09 -16.27
C THR A 305 4.38 21.00 -15.17
N ASP A 306 3.66 21.11 -14.05
CA ASP A 306 4.11 21.84 -12.86
C ASP A 306 5.48 21.32 -12.38
N PRO A 307 6.45 22.20 -12.09
CA PRO A 307 7.79 21.80 -11.67
C PRO A 307 7.83 20.86 -10.45
N GLY A 308 6.98 21.07 -9.44
CA GLY A 308 6.92 20.20 -8.26
C GLY A 308 6.50 18.78 -8.61
N ILE A 309 5.54 18.67 -9.52
CA ILE A 309 5.07 17.38 -10.04
C ILE A 309 6.16 16.71 -10.88
N VAL A 310 6.73 17.42 -11.86
CA VAL A 310 7.78 16.91 -12.75
C VAL A 310 9.00 16.41 -11.97
N THR A 311 9.44 17.16 -10.95
CA THR A 311 10.56 16.73 -10.09
C THR A 311 10.22 15.45 -9.34
N THR A 312 8.99 15.29 -8.83
CA THR A 312 8.56 14.08 -8.13
C THR A 312 8.53 12.88 -9.08
N PHE A 313 7.98 13.04 -10.28
CA PHE A 313 7.90 11.98 -11.30
C PHE A 313 9.25 11.35 -11.63
N GLY A 314 10.33 12.14 -11.63
CA GLY A 314 11.68 11.64 -11.91
C GLY A 314 12.18 10.59 -10.91
N HIS A 315 11.57 10.48 -9.73
CA HIS A 315 11.94 9.50 -8.70
C HIS A 315 10.98 8.30 -8.62
N LEU A 316 9.82 8.31 -9.28
CA LEU A 316 8.82 7.25 -9.13
C LEU A 316 9.13 6.04 -10.02
N ASP A 317 9.01 4.84 -9.45
CA ASP A 317 9.09 3.58 -10.18
C ASP A 317 7.74 3.12 -10.73
N ALA A 318 6.65 3.52 -10.07
CA ALA A 318 5.29 3.24 -10.49
C ALA A 318 4.36 4.41 -10.20
N VAL A 319 3.35 4.57 -11.05
CA VAL A 319 2.36 5.64 -11.01
C VAL A 319 0.97 5.00 -11.09
N VAL A 320 0.17 5.24 -10.07
CA VAL A 320 -1.22 4.80 -9.96
C VAL A 320 -2.13 6.01 -10.16
N SER A 321 -2.95 5.99 -11.21
CA SER A 321 -3.95 7.03 -11.45
C SER A 321 -5.30 6.61 -10.90
N LEU A 322 -5.85 7.38 -9.95
CA LEU A 322 -7.18 7.14 -9.37
C LEU A 322 -8.21 8.13 -9.94
N GLU A 323 -9.21 7.59 -10.61
CA GLU A 323 -10.18 8.35 -11.39
C GLU A 323 -11.54 8.46 -10.71
N ARG A 324 -12.09 9.68 -10.65
CA ARG A 324 -13.44 9.90 -10.10
C ARG A 324 -14.51 9.23 -10.95
N SER A 325 -14.30 9.16 -12.27
CA SER A 325 -15.24 8.54 -13.22
C SER A 325 -15.41 7.03 -12.95
N LEU A 326 -14.36 6.34 -12.52
CA LEU A 326 -14.39 4.93 -12.12
C LEU A 326 -15.07 4.76 -10.75
N ALA A 327 -14.72 5.62 -9.79
CA ALA A 327 -15.37 5.63 -8.47
C ALA A 327 -16.89 5.86 -8.58
N ALA A 328 -17.33 6.75 -9.47
CA ALA A 328 -18.75 7.02 -9.72
C ALA A 328 -19.52 5.81 -10.30
N GLN A 329 -18.80 4.85 -10.89
CA GLN A 329 -19.35 3.57 -11.38
C GLN A 329 -19.28 2.46 -10.32
N ALA A 330 -18.92 2.80 -9.08
CA ALA A 330 -18.68 1.85 -7.99
C ALA A 330 -17.55 0.83 -8.26
N LEU A 331 -16.58 1.20 -9.11
CA LEU A 331 -15.37 0.41 -9.34
C LEU A 331 -14.31 0.83 -8.32
N TYR A 332 -14.08 -0.03 -7.32
CA TYR A 332 -13.08 0.18 -6.28
C TYR A 332 -12.07 -1.00 -6.23
N PRO A 333 -10.75 -0.72 -6.10
CA PRO A 333 -10.13 0.62 -6.10
C PRO A 333 -10.27 1.31 -7.46
N ALA A 334 -10.42 2.63 -7.45
CA ALA A 334 -10.77 3.43 -8.64
C ALA A 334 -9.56 3.69 -9.56
N VAL A 335 -8.76 2.67 -9.81
CA VAL A 335 -7.50 2.74 -10.57
C VAL A 335 -7.78 2.67 -12.06
N ASP A 336 -7.30 3.65 -12.82
CA ASP A 336 -7.31 3.62 -14.28
C ASP A 336 -6.16 2.74 -14.79
N PRO A 337 -6.44 1.58 -15.41
CA PRO A 337 -5.41 0.66 -15.87
C PRO A 337 -4.65 1.17 -17.11
N LEU A 338 -5.15 2.19 -17.81
CA LEU A 338 -4.51 2.75 -19.00
C LEU A 338 -3.59 3.92 -18.65
N ALA A 339 -3.96 4.70 -17.64
CA ALA A 339 -3.17 5.84 -17.16
C ALA A 339 -2.12 5.43 -16.11
N SER A 340 -2.30 4.29 -15.44
CA SER A 340 -1.34 3.76 -14.47
C SER A 340 -0.22 2.97 -15.18
N PHE A 341 1.02 3.10 -14.70
CA PHE A 341 2.16 2.38 -15.26
C PHE A 341 3.19 2.03 -14.18
N ALA A 342 3.94 0.96 -14.41
CA ALA A 342 5.08 0.58 -13.58
C ALA A 342 6.29 0.28 -14.47
N ARG A 343 7.47 0.76 -14.07
CA ARG A 343 8.73 0.54 -14.81
C ARG A 343 9.09 -0.95 -14.90
N ILE A 344 8.68 -1.74 -13.90
CA ILE A 344 9.00 -3.16 -13.80
C ILE A 344 8.04 -4.06 -14.58
N LEU A 345 7.02 -3.51 -15.26
CA LEU A 345 6.10 -4.26 -16.10
C LEU A 345 6.76 -4.63 -17.45
N GLU A 346 7.86 -5.37 -17.35
CA GLU A 346 8.64 -5.86 -18.49
C GLU A 346 8.70 -7.39 -18.46
N PRO A 347 8.63 -8.07 -19.63
CA PRO A 347 8.63 -9.53 -19.71
C PRO A 347 9.76 -10.22 -18.94
N ARG A 348 10.91 -9.56 -18.82
CA ARG A 348 12.11 -10.10 -18.16
C ARG A 348 11.99 -10.13 -16.64
N ILE A 349 11.11 -9.30 -16.07
CA ILE A 349 10.94 -9.14 -14.62
C ILE A 349 9.67 -9.89 -14.20
N VAL A 350 8.53 -9.58 -14.80
CA VAL A 350 7.23 -10.18 -14.43
C VAL A 350 6.97 -11.53 -15.10
N GLY A 351 7.79 -11.93 -16.06
CA GLY A 351 7.55 -13.11 -16.92
C GLY A 351 6.59 -12.80 -18.08
N GLU A 352 6.71 -13.53 -19.20
CA GLU A 352 5.82 -13.33 -20.37
C GLU A 352 4.34 -13.60 -20.07
N GLU A 353 4.05 -14.38 -19.03
CA GLU A 353 2.71 -14.80 -18.63
C GLU A 353 1.91 -13.67 -17.96
N THR A 354 2.59 -12.63 -17.47
CA THR A 354 2.02 -11.55 -16.64
C THR A 354 1.79 -10.24 -17.42
N LEU A 355 1.92 -10.24 -18.76
CA LEU A 355 1.86 -9.01 -19.58
C LEU A 355 0.47 -8.66 -20.15
N PRO A 356 0.05 -7.36 -20.10
CA PRO A 356 -1.16 -6.85 -20.76
C PRO A 356 -1.21 -7.05 -22.27
N GLY A 357 -2.25 -7.74 -22.75
CA GLY A 357 -2.59 -7.85 -24.17
C GLY A 357 -2.34 -9.21 -24.82
N ARG A 358 -1.81 -10.19 -24.09
CA ARG A 358 -1.97 -11.61 -24.46
C ARG A 358 -3.32 -12.11 -23.91
N PRO A 359 -3.96 -13.14 -24.51
CA PRO A 359 -5.16 -13.74 -23.90
C PRO A 359 -4.77 -14.22 -22.51
N TRP A 360 -5.14 -13.41 -21.52
CA TRP A 360 -4.90 -13.69 -20.13
C TRP A 360 -5.64 -14.98 -19.80
N ARG A 361 -4.88 -16.04 -19.52
CA ARG A 361 -5.43 -17.19 -18.82
C ARG A 361 -5.55 -16.77 -17.37
N ALA A 362 -6.66 -16.09 -17.04
CA ALA A 362 -7.02 -15.76 -15.67
C ALA A 362 -7.25 -17.07 -14.89
N ALA A 363 -6.17 -17.74 -14.46
CA ALA A 363 -6.22 -19.07 -13.84
C ALA A 363 -7.35 -19.97 -14.40
N GLU A 364 -7.59 -19.94 -15.71
CA GLU A 364 -8.55 -20.82 -16.36
C GLU A 364 -7.80 -22.11 -16.63
N ARG A 365 -7.80 -22.98 -15.62
CA ARG A 365 -7.47 -24.37 -15.86
C ARG A 365 -8.61 -24.95 -16.71
N GLU A 366 -8.41 -25.04 -18.03
CA GLU A 366 -9.39 -25.56 -18.99
C GLU A 366 -9.65 -27.06 -18.78
N LEU A 367 -10.42 -27.47 -17.77
CA LEU A 367 -10.59 -28.89 -17.39
C LEU A 367 -10.97 -29.80 -18.56
N PHE A 368 -11.78 -29.32 -19.49
CA PHE A 368 -12.21 -30.07 -20.67
C PHE A 368 -12.42 -29.17 -21.90
N SER A 369 -12.02 -29.67 -23.06
CA SER A 369 -12.28 -29.08 -24.38
C SER A 369 -12.45 -30.22 -25.38
N GLY A 370 -13.60 -30.30 -26.06
CA GLY A 370 -13.88 -31.38 -27.00
C GLY A 370 -15.34 -31.48 -27.40
N GLU A 371 -15.65 -32.38 -28.33
CA GLU A 371 -17.03 -32.71 -28.69
C GLU A 371 -17.68 -33.55 -27.60
N VAL A 372 -18.96 -33.28 -27.32
CA VAL A 372 -19.74 -33.97 -26.28
C VAL A 372 -21.09 -34.40 -26.84
N ASP A 373 -21.53 -35.58 -26.41
CA ASP A 373 -22.84 -36.14 -26.77
C ASP A 373 -23.96 -35.59 -25.89
N ALA A 374 -23.65 -35.27 -24.62
CA ALA A 374 -24.58 -34.72 -23.66
C ALA A 374 -23.85 -34.08 -22.48
N LEU A 375 -24.50 -33.12 -21.83
CA LEU A 375 -24.00 -32.47 -20.61
C LEU A 375 -25.15 -32.27 -19.62
N VAL A 376 -24.94 -32.49 -18.33
CA VAL A 376 -25.91 -32.19 -17.27
C VAL A 376 -25.25 -31.30 -16.23
N ALA A 377 -25.75 -30.07 -16.07
CA ALA A 377 -25.18 -29.07 -15.18
C ALA A 377 -26.15 -28.68 -14.04
N PRO A 378 -25.65 -28.25 -12.87
CA PRO A 378 -26.46 -27.81 -11.74
C PRO A 378 -26.88 -26.34 -11.88
N GLY A 379 -27.98 -26.06 -12.59
CA GLY A 379 -28.52 -24.70 -12.72
C GLY A 379 -29.30 -24.25 -11.49
N ILE A 380 -29.55 -22.94 -11.38
CA ILE A 380 -30.34 -22.35 -10.27
C ILE A 380 -31.77 -22.90 -10.14
N ALA A 381 -32.34 -23.43 -11.24
CA ALA A 381 -33.69 -24.01 -11.28
C ALA A 381 -33.70 -25.54 -11.17
N GLY A 382 -32.54 -26.17 -10.95
CA GLY A 382 -32.36 -27.62 -10.93
C GLY A 382 -31.35 -28.12 -11.95
N GLN A 383 -31.29 -29.43 -12.15
CA GLN A 383 -30.39 -30.04 -13.13
C GLN A 383 -30.83 -29.72 -14.56
N LEU A 384 -29.90 -29.22 -15.36
CA LEU A 384 -30.11 -28.84 -16.75
C LEU A 384 -29.40 -29.84 -17.67
N GLY A 385 -30.17 -30.61 -18.42
CA GLY A 385 -29.65 -31.49 -19.47
C GLY A 385 -29.54 -30.77 -20.81
N ILE A 386 -28.36 -30.79 -21.39
CA ILE A 386 -28.02 -30.15 -22.66
C ILE A 386 -27.61 -31.23 -23.65
N LEU A 387 -28.34 -31.29 -24.76
CA LEU A 387 -28.13 -32.22 -25.88
C LEU A 387 -27.72 -31.42 -27.13
N PRO A 388 -27.20 -32.09 -28.19
CA PRO A 388 -26.87 -31.43 -29.43
C PRO A 388 -28.05 -30.61 -29.98
N ARG A 389 -27.78 -29.40 -30.48
CA ARG A 389 -28.79 -28.44 -30.97
C ARG A 389 -29.78 -27.94 -29.90
N HIS A 390 -29.38 -27.92 -28.64
CA HIS A 390 -30.16 -27.27 -27.59
C HIS A 390 -30.42 -25.79 -27.92
N ALA A 391 -31.59 -25.27 -27.52
CA ALA A 391 -31.92 -23.87 -27.72
C ALA A 391 -30.89 -22.96 -26.99
N PRO A 392 -30.56 -21.78 -27.53
CA PRO A 392 -29.68 -20.85 -26.84
C PRO A 392 -30.19 -20.53 -25.44
N LEU A 393 -29.29 -20.56 -24.46
CA LEU A 393 -29.61 -20.39 -23.05
C LEU A 393 -28.42 -19.80 -22.31
N MET A 394 -28.70 -18.98 -21.31
CA MET A 394 -27.72 -18.48 -20.37
C MET A 394 -28.26 -18.64 -18.95
N THR A 395 -27.48 -19.23 -18.04
CA THR A 395 -27.90 -19.45 -16.65
C THR A 395 -26.71 -19.51 -15.69
N SER A 396 -26.94 -19.12 -14.44
CA SER A 396 -25.97 -19.32 -13.36
C SER A 396 -25.99 -20.76 -12.86
N LEU A 397 -24.83 -21.25 -12.45
CA LEU A 397 -24.64 -22.56 -11.85
C LEU A 397 -24.57 -22.44 -10.32
N GLN A 398 -25.15 -23.42 -9.64
CA GLN A 398 -25.01 -23.59 -8.20
C GLN A 398 -23.95 -24.65 -7.88
N PRO A 399 -23.42 -24.70 -6.64
CA PRO A 399 -22.58 -25.82 -6.22
C PRO A 399 -23.28 -27.16 -6.51
N GLY A 400 -22.63 -28.03 -7.26
CA GLY A 400 -23.25 -29.27 -7.71
C GLY A 400 -22.37 -30.11 -8.63
N GLU A 401 -22.88 -31.28 -8.99
CA GLU A 401 -22.24 -32.20 -9.90
C GLU A 401 -22.49 -31.80 -11.35
N LEU A 402 -21.42 -31.68 -12.14
CA LEU A 402 -21.47 -31.58 -13.59
C LEU A 402 -21.13 -32.94 -14.18
N MET A 403 -22.02 -33.45 -15.04
CA MET A 403 -21.79 -34.67 -15.82
C MET A 403 -21.56 -34.31 -17.28
N VAL A 404 -20.49 -34.82 -17.85
CA VAL A 404 -20.17 -34.68 -19.29
C VAL A 404 -20.14 -36.06 -19.90
N ARG A 405 -20.85 -36.26 -21.00
CA ARG A 405 -20.82 -37.50 -21.78
C ARG A 405 -20.19 -37.24 -23.14
N ALA A 406 -19.12 -37.97 -23.45
CA ALA A 406 -18.43 -37.88 -24.73
C ALA A 406 -17.90 -39.25 -25.15
N ASP A 407 -18.12 -39.61 -26.41
CA ASP A 407 -17.79 -40.92 -27.00
C ASP A 407 -18.44 -42.08 -26.24
N GLY A 408 -19.66 -41.86 -25.71
CA GLY A 408 -20.41 -42.86 -24.98
C GLY A 408 -19.95 -43.15 -23.54
N GLU A 409 -18.93 -42.46 -23.01
CA GLU A 409 -18.52 -42.56 -21.59
C GLU A 409 -18.88 -41.29 -20.80
N GLU A 410 -19.06 -41.43 -19.49
CA GLU A 410 -19.44 -40.34 -18.58
C GLU A 410 -18.30 -39.91 -17.65
N SER A 411 -18.16 -38.60 -17.51
CA SER A 411 -17.21 -37.96 -16.60
C SER A 411 -17.92 -36.98 -15.67
N TYR A 412 -17.45 -36.91 -14.42
CA TYR A 412 -18.11 -36.16 -13.35
C TYR A 412 -17.13 -35.16 -12.72
N LEU A 413 -17.61 -33.93 -12.53
CA LEU A 413 -16.86 -32.81 -11.98
C LEU A 413 -17.63 -32.20 -10.81
N ALA A 414 -16.93 -31.83 -9.75
CA ALA A 414 -17.49 -31.07 -8.63
C ALA A 414 -17.37 -29.58 -8.93
N LEU A 415 -18.49 -28.88 -9.10
CA LEU A 415 -18.52 -27.43 -9.29
C LEU A 415 -18.86 -26.70 -7.99
N SER A 416 -18.22 -25.57 -7.75
CA SER A 416 -18.58 -24.68 -6.64
C SER A 416 -19.62 -23.61 -7.01
N GLY A 417 -19.97 -23.50 -8.29
CA GLY A 417 -20.78 -22.40 -8.85
C GLY A 417 -20.21 -21.95 -10.19
N GLY A 418 -20.81 -20.93 -10.78
CA GLY A 418 -20.32 -20.31 -12.01
C GLY A 418 -21.43 -19.94 -12.99
N TYR A 419 -21.11 -20.00 -14.27
CA TYR A 419 -21.97 -19.60 -15.36
C TYR A 419 -21.92 -20.59 -16.52
N LEU A 420 -23.08 -20.80 -17.15
CA LEU A 420 -23.23 -21.65 -18.32
C LEU A 420 -23.91 -20.87 -19.44
N GLU A 421 -23.32 -20.94 -20.63
CA GLU A 421 -23.88 -20.43 -21.87
C GLU A 421 -23.99 -21.55 -22.91
N VAL A 422 -25.13 -21.63 -23.58
CA VAL A 422 -25.36 -22.42 -24.78
C VAL A 422 -25.59 -21.47 -25.93
N LEU A 423 -24.73 -21.52 -26.94
CA LEU A 423 -24.88 -20.73 -28.15
C LEU A 423 -24.61 -21.59 -29.38
N GLY A 424 -25.63 -21.77 -30.22
CA GLY A 424 -25.55 -22.66 -31.38
C GLY A 424 -25.35 -24.12 -30.95
N ASN A 425 -24.23 -24.72 -31.36
CA ASN A 425 -23.84 -26.07 -30.95
C ASN A 425 -22.60 -26.08 -30.04
N ARG A 426 -22.40 -24.98 -29.29
CA ARG A 426 -21.30 -24.81 -28.33
C ARG A 426 -21.88 -24.54 -26.95
N VAL A 427 -21.31 -25.20 -25.95
CA VAL A 427 -21.57 -24.95 -24.53
C VAL A 427 -20.30 -24.42 -23.90
N THR A 428 -20.38 -23.28 -23.23
CA THR A 428 -19.28 -22.68 -22.48
C THR A 428 -19.65 -22.69 -21.01
N ILE A 429 -18.80 -23.27 -20.16
CA ILE A 429 -18.97 -23.28 -18.71
C ILE A 429 -17.77 -22.58 -18.09
N LEU A 430 -18.04 -21.51 -17.34
CA LEU A 430 -17.06 -20.81 -16.53
C LEU A 430 -17.39 -21.08 -15.06
N ALA A 431 -16.57 -21.87 -14.38
CA ALA A 431 -16.79 -22.26 -12.99
C ALA A 431 -15.90 -21.47 -12.04
N ASP A 432 -16.42 -21.06 -10.88
CA ASP A 432 -15.63 -20.37 -9.85
C ASP A 432 -14.51 -21.28 -9.29
N ALA A 433 -14.82 -22.58 -9.19
CA ALA A 433 -13.88 -23.66 -8.96
C ALA A 433 -14.50 -24.97 -9.48
N ALA A 434 -13.65 -25.84 -10.00
CA ALA A 434 -14.04 -27.15 -10.49
C ALA A 434 -12.94 -28.17 -10.20
N GLU A 435 -13.31 -29.34 -9.68
CA GLU A 435 -12.40 -30.45 -9.38
C GLU A 435 -12.86 -31.72 -10.10
N ASP A 436 -11.92 -32.41 -10.76
CA ASP A 436 -12.12 -33.75 -11.29
C ASP A 436 -12.16 -34.77 -10.14
N VAL A 437 -12.88 -35.87 -10.32
CA VAL A 437 -13.00 -36.91 -9.31
C VAL A 437 -11.66 -37.46 -8.82
N ASP A 438 -10.64 -37.47 -9.68
CA ASP A 438 -9.30 -37.97 -9.33
C ASP A 438 -8.50 -36.99 -8.46
N GLU A 439 -8.94 -35.74 -8.36
CA GLU A 439 -8.28 -34.66 -7.60
C GLU A 439 -8.87 -34.47 -6.21
N ILE A 440 -10.03 -35.07 -5.96
CA ILE A 440 -10.75 -34.91 -4.71
C ILE A 440 -10.19 -35.85 -3.64
N ASP A 441 -9.54 -35.27 -2.64
CA ASP A 441 -9.17 -35.95 -1.40
C ASP A 441 -10.42 -36.12 -0.48
N GLU A 442 -10.87 -37.37 -0.32
CA GLU A 442 -12.03 -37.72 0.51
C GLU A 442 -11.86 -37.31 1.98
N ALA A 443 -10.65 -37.47 2.55
CA ALA A 443 -10.39 -37.17 3.96
C ALA A 443 -10.48 -35.66 4.21
N ARG A 444 -9.89 -34.87 3.32
CA ARG A 444 -9.94 -33.40 3.38
C ARG A 444 -11.34 -32.85 3.12
N ALA A 445 -12.11 -33.49 2.23
CA ALA A 445 -13.51 -33.12 1.99
C ALA A 445 -14.38 -33.41 3.22
N GLN A 446 -14.15 -34.52 3.93
CA GLN A 446 -14.87 -34.86 5.16
C GLN A 446 -14.53 -33.91 6.31
N GLU A 447 -13.25 -33.59 6.51
CA GLU A 447 -12.81 -32.63 7.52
C GLU A 447 -13.44 -31.24 7.30
N ALA A 448 -13.54 -30.79 6.04
CA ALA A 448 -14.19 -29.54 5.69
C ALA A 448 -15.71 -29.54 6.00
N ILE A 449 -16.39 -30.69 5.88
CA ILE A 449 -17.79 -30.85 6.29
C ILE A 449 -17.90 -30.68 7.80
N ASP A 450 -17.05 -31.36 8.56
CA ASP A 450 -17.11 -31.37 10.03
C ASP A 450 -16.85 -29.96 10.57
N GLN A 451 -15.84 -29.25 10.05
CA GLN A 451 -15.55 -27.85 10.40
C GLN A 451 -16.70 -26.90 10.03
N ALA A 452 -17.32 -27.07 8.86
CA ALA A 452 -18.43 -26.22 8.45
C ALA A 452 -19.68 -26.47 9.31
N GLN A 453 -19.93 -27.71 9.73
CA GLN A 453 -21.03 -28.05 10.64
C GLN A 453 -20.82 -27.47 12.04
N GLU A 454 -19.59 -27.50 12.57
CA GLU A 454 -19.25 -26.89 13.85
C GLU A 454 -19.49 -25.37 13.82
N ARG A 455 -19.08 -24.69 12.75
CA ARG A 455 -19.34 -23.24 12.55
C ARG A 455 -20.84 -22.92 12.48
N ILE A 456 -21.63 -23.76 11.82
CA ILE A 456 -23.10 -23.59 11.79
C ILE A 456 -23.71 -23.81 13.18
N ALA A 457 -23.20 -24.76 13.95
CA ALA A 457 -23.69 -25.07 15.30
C ALA A 457 -23.39 -23.93 16.30
N ASN A 458 -22.24 -23.27 16.16
CA ASN A 458 -21.83 -22.19 17.04
C ASN A 458 -22.58 -20.86 16.80
N ARG A 459 -23.44 -20.77 15.78
CA ARG A 459 -24.30 -19.62 15.44
C ARG A 459 -23.61 -18.27 15.61
N GLU A 460 -22.53 -18.08 14.87
CA GLU A 460 -21.96 -16.75 14.65
C GLU A 460 -22.86 -15.94 13.70
N SER A 461 -22.48 -14.69 13.40
CA SER A 461 -23.31 -13.69 12.71
C SER A 461 -23.99 -14.21 11.42
N ASP A 462 -25.07 -13.55 10.98
CA ASP A 462 -25.83 -13.96 9.78
C ASP A 462 -24.94 -14.15 8.52
N VAL A 463 -23.90 -13.32 8.37
CA VAL A 463 -22.93 -13.41 7.26
C VAL A 463 -22.03 -14.63 7.39
N GLU A 464 -21.60 -14.98 8.61
CA GLU A 464 -20.76 -16.15 8.87
C GLU A 464 -21.54 -17.45 8.72
N LEU A 465 -22.82 -17.44 9.11
CA LEU A 465 -23.74 -18.56 8.88
C LEU A 465 -23.89 -18.85 7.39
N GLU A 466 -24.13 -17.84 6.56
CA GLU A 466 -24.25 -18.02 5.10
C GLU A 466 -22.95 -18.56 4.47
N ARG A 467 -21.78 -18.05 4.91
CA ARG A 467 -20.47 -18.54 4.46
C ARG A 467 -20.24 -20.00 4.87
N ALA A 468 -20.61 -20.37 6.10
CA ALA A 468 -20.48 -21.73 6.60
C ALA A 468 -21.41 -22.70 5.85
N VAL A 469 -22.65 -22.30 5.56
CA VAL A 469 -23.59 -23.09 4.74
C VAL A 469 -23.08 -23.26 3.30
N ALA A 470 -22.51 -22.21 2.69
CA ALA A 470 -21.91 -22.29 1.36
C ALA A 470 -20.66 -23.20 1.34
N SER A 471 -19.83 -23.14 2.38
CA SER A 471 -18.68 -24.04 2.56
C SER A 471 -19.12 -25.50 2.70
N LEU A 472 -20.13 -25.77 3.54
CA LEU A 472 -20.70 -27.11 3.73
C LEU A 472 -21.22 -27.70 2.42
N ARG A 473 -21.98 -26.92 1.65
CA ARG A 473 -22.52 -27.36 0.34
C ARG A 473 -21.41 -27.73 -0.64
N ARG A 474 -20.34 -26.93 -0.74
CA ARG A 474 -19.18 -27.23 -1.61
C ARG A 474 -18.49 -28.53 -1.20
N ALA A 475 -18.25 -28.74 0.09
CA ALA A 475 -17.59 -29.95 0.59
C ALA A 475 -18.45 -31.21 0.37
N GLN A 476 -19.77 -31.13 0.55
CA GLN A 476 -20.70 -32.21 0.26
C GLN A 476 -20.72 -32.61 -1.22
N VAL A 477 -20.64 -31.63 -2.13
CA VAL A 477 -20.56 -31.88 -3.59
C VAL A 477 -19.27 -32.63 -3.93
N ARG A 478 -18.13 -32.20 -3.41
CA ARG A 478 -16.84 -32.89 -3.60
C ARG A 478 -16.92 -34.35 -3.16
N LEU A 479 -17.48 -34.62 -1.98
CA LEU A 479 -17.64 -35.99 -1.48
C LEU A 479 -18.62 -36.83 -2.33
N THR A 480 -19.68 -36.21 -2.84
CA THR A 480 -20.67 -36.88 -3.70
C THR A 480 -20.05 -37.32 -5.03
N VAL A 481 -19.28 -36.43 -5.66
CA VAL A 481 -18.56 -36.71 -6.91
C VAL A 481 -17.49 -37.78 -6.67
N SER A 482 -16.72 -37.68 -5.59
CA SER A 482 -15.72 -38.70 -5.22
C SER A 482 -16.32 -40.10 -5.07
N ARG A 483 -17.52 -40.22 -4.48
CA ARG A 483 -18.21 -41.52 -4.34
C ARG A 483 -18.66 -42.13 -5.67
N ARG A 484 -18.93 -41.33 -6.71
CA ARG A 484 -19.30 -41.83 -8.06
C ARG A 484 -18.19 -42.64 -8.72
N ARG A 485 -16.93 -42.37 -8.35
CA ARG A 485 -15.75 -43.18 -8.76
C ARG A 485 -15.92 -44.67 -8.44
N ARG A 486 -16.67 -45.01 -7.39
CA ARG A 486 -16.85 -46.40 -6.92
C ARG A 486 -18.00 -47.13 -7.60
N THR A 487 -18.93 -46.43 -8.25
CA THR A 487 -20.21 -46.99 -8.71
C THR A 487 -20.36 -47.07 -10.23
N SER A 488 -19.56 -46.33 -11.00
CA SER A 488 -19.64 -46.29 -12.47
C SER A 488 -18.25 -46.43 -13.12
N PRO A 489 -18.14 -47.06 -14.30
CA PRO A 489 -16.92 -46.99 -15.10
C PRO A 489 -16.67 -45.52 -15.48
N HIS A 490 -15.60 -44.95 -14.94
CA HIS A 490 -15.23 -43.55 -15.13
C HIS A 490 -13.83 -43.44 -15.71
N ARG A 491 -13.63 -42.50 -16.64
CA ARG A 491 -12.33 -42.20 -17.25
C ARG A 491 -11.99 -40.74 -16.98
N SER A 492 -10.78 -40.53 -16.44
CA SER A 492 -10.24 -39.23 -16.04
C SER A 492 -10.20 -38.25 -17.20
N MET A 493 -10.63 -37.00 -17.00
CA MET A 493 -10.51 -35.95 -18.03
C MET A 493 -9.06 -35.59 -18.35
N ALA A 494 -8.15 -35.77 -17.38
CA ALA A 494 -6.71 -35.58 -17.57
C ALA A 494 -6.11 -36.59 -18.57
N GLN A 495 -6.63 -37.82 -18.61
CA GLN A 495 -6.23 -38.84 -19.59
C GLN A 495 -6.76 -38.55 -21.00
N ARG A 496 -7.91 -37.87 -21.13
CA ARG A 496 -8.47 -37.48 -22.44
C ARG A 496 -7.73 -36.31 -23.08
N ARG A 497 -7.24 -35.35 -22.30
CA ARG A 497 -6.41 -34.25 -22.82
C ARG A 497 -5.13 -34.73 -23.52
N LEU A 498 -4.54 -35.84 -23.06
CA LEU A 498 -3.35 -36.43 -23.65
C LEU A 498 -3.61 -37.06 -25.03
N ASP A 499 -4.81 -37.61 -25.25
CA ASP A 499 -5.20 -38.23 -26.52
C ASP A 499 -5.67 -37.19 -27.56
N SER A 500 -6.27 -36.06 -27.13
CA SER A 500 -6.72 -34.98 -28.02
C SER A 500 -5.62 -33.99 -28.44
N GLY A 501 -4.45 -34.01 -27.79
CA GLY A 501 -3.30 -33.16 -28.11
C GLY A 501 -2.46 -33.59 -29.33
N GLY A 502 -2.90 -34.61 -30.07
CA GLY A 502 -2.18 -35.18 -31.22
C GLY A 502 -2.50 -34.59 -32.60
N GLY A 503 -3.35 -33.56 -32.69
CA GLY A 503 -3.64 -32.93 -33.99
C GLY A 503 -4.27 -31.55 -33.84
N GLY A 504 -3.55 -30.53 -34.32
CA GLY A 504 -4.02 -29.15 -34.41
C GLY A 504 -2.92 -28.15 -34.13
#